data_AF-A0A1V5UCN5-F1
#
_entry.id   AF-A0A1V5UCN5-F1
#
_cell.length_a   1.000
_cell.length_b   1.000
_cell.length_c   1.000
_cell.angle_alpha   90.00
_cell.angle_beta   90.00
_cell.angle_gamma   90.00
#
_symmetry.space_group_name_H-M   'P 1'
#
loop_
_entity.id
_entity.type
_entity.pdbx_description
1 polymer ?
#
loop_
_entity_poly.entity_id
_entity_poly.type
_entity_poly.pdbx_seq_one_letter_code
_entity_poly.pdbx_strand_id
1 'polypeptide(L)'
;MQNTIFYVAANETLGVVKDYANAKTATPPTLVRGVEACLKMRLFANRDGTEPYPLASFLNIVSWQWAMDNDFNESTSYKLVGDNARITVHSVTETVDDEEIVYTEVTIPMPDMNTAELAAWLGIEKSKSGLHGELVGFDAEAKQVFIVQIENFTVRNRITSIGDPTPIDPDYLTAAQVNALIAAGIAVQYSVDGSTLWHNVQTAADRFIRVRSANSADAVWSEAIGLVAGPQGDPGADAFCYVAYASNSTGADFSLTPTNGLKFRAEIHSDTEIPTPAAEDFTDAVWVKYIGDDGTGVGNMVKSVYDANDDGKVNSADEADHADAADAVPWSGVTGKPSTFTPAAHEHAMADISNPGYQKVYSASNPKTLYLDSPVLRNTSSNSSGTIELEFTAIQNKIGGTAYSVPDGILLTWEYHVLCTAQVTGVSVGSVNCSMVGINIPETLELVGGNSTYHVFVIRALYKSGAVNNVRYQANYAYSYEA
;
A
#
# COMPACT_ATOMS: atom_id res chain seq x y z
N MET A 1 -24.69 28.84 4.14
CA MET A 1 -24.03 30.15 3.98
C MET A 1 -23.93 30.95 5.29
N GLN A 2 -22.71 31.28 5.72
CA GLN A 2 -22.42 32.13 6.90
C GLN A 2 -22.37 33.61 6.51
N ASN A 3 -23.15 34.46 7.18
CA ASN A 3 -23.11 35.91 6.95
C ASN A 3 -21.97 36.56 7.74
N THR A 4 -21.20 37.40 7.08
CA THR A 4 -20.05 38.09 7.67
C THR A 4 -20.13 39.58 7.36
N ILE A 5 -20.51 40.38 8.36
CA ILE A 5 -20.64 41.83 8.25
C ILE A 5 -19.31 42.48 8.61
N PHE A 6 -18.88 43.45 7.81
CA PHE A 6 -17.73 44.30 8.11
C PHE A 6 -17.87 45.66 7.43
N TYR A 7 -17.14 46.64 7.96
CA TYR A 7 -17.26 48.04 7.58
C TYR A 7 -15.98 48.51 6.91
N VAL A 8 -16.11 49.29 5.84
CA VAL A 8 -14.98 49.72 5.01
C VAL A 8 -15.11 51.22 4.72
N ALA A 9 -14.07 51.98 5.04
CA ALA A 9 -13.91 53.33 4.51
C ALA A 9 -13.46 53.22 3.05
N ALA A 10 -14.33 53.61 2.11
CA ALA A 10 -14.14 53.44 0.67
C ALA A 10 -13.91 54.76 -0.06
N ASN A 11 -13.34 55.76 0.64
CA ASN A 11 -13.01 57.07 0.06
C ASN A 11 -11.86 57.02 -0.97
N GLU A 12 -11.11 55.91 -1.01
CA GLU A 12 -10.02 55.61 -1.92
C GLU A 12 -10.20 54.20 -2.49
N THR A 13 -9.44 53.85 -3.53
CA THR A 13 -9.47 52.52 -4.15
C THR A 13 -8.96 51.43 -3.21
N LEU A 14 -8.10 51.77 -2.24
CA LEU A 14 -7.73 50.88 -1.15
C LEU A 14 -8.64 51.15 0.05
N GLY A 15 -9.60 50.26 0.26
CA GLY A 15 -10.55 50.32 1.37
C GLY A 15 -9.91 49.90 2.69
N VAL A 16 -10.16 50.67 3.75
CA VAL A 16 -9.67 50.36 5.10
C VAL A 16 -10.80 49.77 5.93
N VAL A 17 -10.59 48.58 6.49
CA VAL A 17 -11.57 47.95 7.38
C VAL A 17 -11.63 48.70 8.71
N LYS A 18 -12.84 49.02 9.15
CA LYS A 18 -13.13 49.86 10.31
C LYS A 18 -14.13 49.21 11.25
N ASP A 19 -14.27 49.76 12.44
CA ASP A 19 -15.41 49.49 13.32
C ASP A 19 -16.72 50.11 12.77
N TYR A 20 -17.85 49.77 13.39
CA TYR A 20 -19.17 50.23 12.95
C TYR A 20 -19.32 51.76 12.96
N ALA A 21 -18.51 52.47 13.75
CA ALA A 21 -18.54 53.93 13.88
C ALA A 21 -17.53 54.65 12.96
N ASN A 22 -16.77 53.92 12.13
CA ASN A 22 -15.66 54.45 11.33
C ASN A 22 -14.60 55.20 12.16
N ALA A 23 -14.44 54.85 13.43
CA ALA A 23 -13.57 55.55 14.38
C ALA A 23 -12.20 54.87 14.51
N LYS A 24 -12.15 53.54 14.35
CA LYS A 24 -10.92 52.75 14.54
C LYS A 24 -10.75 51.75 13.41
N THR A 25 -9.50 51.52 13.02
CA THR A 25 -9.15 50.43 12.12
C THR A 25 -9.46 49.09 12.79
N ALA A 26 -10.06 48.18 12.03
CA ALA A 26 -10.33 46.81 12.45
C ALA A 26 -9.64 45.83 11.50
N THR A 27 -9.51 44.58 11.92
CA THR A 27 -9.03 43.52 11.04
C THR A 27 -10.14 43.07 10.10
N PRO A 28 -9.83 42.75 8.83
CA PRO A 28 -10.78 42.09 7.94
C PRO A 28 -11.29 40.78 8.53
N PRO A 29 -12.47 40.31 8.09
CA PRO A 29 -13.04 39.07 8.58
C PRO A 29 -12.16 37.83 8.39
N THR A 30 -12.38 36.86 9.26
CA THR A 30 -11.84 35.50 9.11
C THR A 30 -12.85 34.60 8.42
N LEU A 31 -12.42 33.93 7.35
CA LEU A 31 -13.20 32.98 6.58
C LEU A 31 -12.77 31.54 6.90
N VAL A 32 -13.60 30.56 6.53
CA VAL A 32 -13.29 29.13 6.71
C VAL A 32 -13.39 28.43 5.37
N ARG A 33 -12.34 27.69 4.99
CA ARG A 33 -12.32 26.91 3.75
C ARG A 33 -13.45 25.86 3.76
N GLY A 34 -14.20 25.80 2.68
CA GLY A 34 -15.29 24.85 2.43
C GLY A 34 -16.59 25.11 3.18
N VAL A 35 -16.72 26.26 3.84
CA VAL A 35 -17.99 26.75 4.37
C VAL A 35 -18.43 27.93 3.52
N GLU A 36 -19.56 27.81 2.83
CA GLU A 36 -20.16 28.91 2.08
C GLU A 36 -20.26 30.17 2.94
N ALA A 37 -19.84 31.32 2.40
CA ALA A 37 -19.90 32.61 3.08
C ALA A 37 -20.74 33.62 2.29
N CYS A 38 -21.19 34.66 2.97
CA CYS A 38 -21.78 35.85 2.36
C CYS A 38 -21.16 37.07 3.03
N LEU A 39 -20.34 37.79 2.27
CA LEU A 39 -19.71 39.02 2.74
C LEU A 39 -20.73 40.15 2.64
N LYS A 40 -20.98 40.82 3.76
CA LYS A 40 -21.85 42.00 3.87
C LYS A 40 -20.97 43.20 4.16
N MET A 41 -20.49 43.83 3.09
CA MET A 41 -19.53 44.92 3.16
C MET A 41 -20.28 46.25 3.22
N ARG A 42 -20.16 46.96 4.34
CA ARG A 42 -20.82 48.26 4.54
C ARG A 42 -19.83 49.39 4.31
N LEU A 43 -20.17 50.29 3.38
CA LEU A 43 -19.25 51.30 2.85
C LEU A 43 -19.51 52.68 3.46
N PHE A 44 -18.45 53.31 3.96
CA PHE A 44 -18.44 54.73 4.32
C PHE A 44 -17.89 55.56 3.17
N ALA A 45 -18.49 56.74 2.95
CA ALA A 45 -18.08 57.69 1.93
C ALA A 45 -16.71 58.34 2.21
N ASN A 46 -16.40 58.53 3.49
CA ASN A 46 -15.26 59.30 3.96
C ASN A 46 -14.30 58.45 4.80
N ARG A 47 -13.07 58.96 4.94
CA ARG A 47 -12.03 58.34 5.78
C ARG A 47 -12.46 58.19 7.24
N ASP A 48 -13.23 59.15 7.74
CA ASP A 48 -13.75 59.22 9.10
C ASP A 48 -15.23 59.68 9.06
N GLY A 49 -16.01 59.29 10.07
CA GLY A 49 -17.44 59.55 10.14
C GLY A 49 -18.32 58.48 9.49
N THR A 50 -19.59 58.42 9.88
CA THR A 50 -20.52 57.33 9.55
C THR A 50 -21.32 57.55 8.26
N GLU A 51 -20.99 58.59 7.47
CA GLU A 51 -21.72 58.91 6.24
C GLU A 51 -21.66 57.72 5.26
N PRO A 52 -22.81 57.16 4.83
CA PRO A 52 -22.84 56.03 3.92
C PRO A 52 -22.34 56.40 2.53
N TYR A 53 -21.66 55.47 1.86
CA TYR A 53 -21.21 55.69 0.48
C TYR A 53 -22.42 55.96 -0.44
N PRO A 54 -22.44 57.01 -1.28
CA PRO A 54 -23.64 57.38 -2.02
C PRO A 54 -24.10 56.28 -2.99
N LEU A 55 -25.33 55.77 -2.82
CA LEU A 55 -25.92 54.78 -3.74
C LEU A 55 -26.01 55.28 -5.19
N ALA A 56 -26.16 56.59 -5.38
CA ALA A 56 -26.20 57.22 -6.69
C ALA A 56 -24.91 56.98 -7.51
N SER A 57 -23.77 56.78 -6.83
CA SER A 57 -22.48 56.47 -7.47
C SER A 57 -22.48 55.10 -8.17
N PHE A 58 -23.44 54.23 -7.86
CA PHE A 58 -23.54 52.89 -8.43
C PHE A 58 -24.59 52.76 -9.55
N LEU A 59 -25.30 53.84 -9.90
CA LEU A 59 -26.41 53.79 -10.87
C LEU A 59 -26.01 53.34 -12.27
N ASN A 60 -24.76 53.63 -12.68
CA ASN A 60 -24.26 53.26 -14.00
C ASN A 60 -23.63 51.86 -14.04
N ILE A 61 -23.57 51.16 -12.90
CA ILE A 61 -22.97 49.83 -12.82
C ILE A 61 -24.03 48.78 -13.14
N VAL A 62 -23.78 47.98 -14.17
CA VAL A 62 -24.70 46.94 -14.65
C VAL A 62 -24.30 45.53 -14.22
N SER A 63 -23.04 45.34 -13.83
CA SER A 63 -22.52 44.06 -13.33
C SER A 63 -21.36 44.27 -12.36
N TRP A 64 -21.21 43.32 -11.44
CA TRP A 64 -20.18 43.32 -10.41
C TRP A 64 -19.27 42.11 -10.55
N GLN A 65 -18.02 42.26 -10.12
CA GLN A 65 -17.09 41.15 -9.93
C GLN A 65 -16.45 41.25 -8.55
N TRP A 66 -16.41 40.12 -7.85
CA TRP A 66 -15.60 39.96 -6.66
C TRP A 66 -14.58 38.84 -6.87
N ALA A 67 -13.31 39.14 -6.64
CA ALA A 67 -12.23 38.17 -6.68
C ALA A 67 -11.34 38.34 -5.45
N MET A 68 -10.70 37.24 -5.02
CA MET A 68 -9.73 37.28 -3.95
C MET A 68 -8.46 36.50 -4.32
N ASP A 69 -7.33 37.13 -4.06
CA ASP A 69 -6.00 36.55 -4.32
C ASP A 69 -4.95 37.05 -3.33
N ASN A 70 -3.80 36.40 -3.32
CA ASN A 70 -2.65 36.77 -2.48
C ASN A 70 -1.42 37.22 -3.30
N ASP A 71 -1.37 36.92 -4.60
CA ASP A 71 -0.16 37.12 -5.42
C ASP A 71 -0.31 38.17 -6.52
N PHE A 72 -1.54 38.63 -6.81
CA PHE A 72 -1.87 39.61 -7.84
C PHE A 72 -1.32 39.26 -9.23
N ASN A 73 -1.06 37.98 -9.49
CA ASN A 73 -0.47 37.55 -10.75
C ASN A 73 -1.59 37.17 -11.74
N GLU A 74 -1.75 37.99 -12.79
CA GLU A 74 -2.75 37.75 -13.85
C GLU A 74 -2.54 36.43 -14.63
N SER A 75 -1.38 35.78 -14.48
CA SER A 75 -1.10 34.46 -15.07
C SER A 75 -1.60 33.29 -14.21
N THR A 76 -2.11 33.55 -13.01
CA THR A 76 -2.63 32.52 -12.09
C THR A 76 -4.10 32.71 -11.81
N SER A 77 -4.80 31.63 -11.50
CA SER A 77 -6.20 31.66 -11.10
C SER A 77 -6.37 32.29 -9.71
N TYR A 78 -7.45 33.05 -9.54
CA TYR A 78 -7.87 33.58 -8.25
C TYR A 78 -8.08 32.46 -7.22
N LYS A 79 -7.79 32.75 -5.96
CA LYS A 79 -8.00 31.77 -4.88
C LYS A 79 -9.48 31.62 -4.56
N LEU A 80 -10.25 32.70 -4.59
CA LEU A 80 -11.70 32.70 -4.42
C LEU A 80 -12.36 33.72 -5.35
N VAL A 81 -13.60 33.44 -5.75
CA VAL A 81 -14.45 34.37 -6.49
C VAL A 81 -15.82 34.43 -5.84
N GLY A 82 -16.46 35.59 -5.93
CA GLY A 82 -17.86 35.74 -5.56
C GLY A 82 -18.77 35.21 -6.65
N ASP A 83 -20.02 34.97 -6.27
CA ASP A 83 -21.10 34.80 -7.22
C ASP A 83 -21.49 36.16 -7.79
N ASN A 84 -20.73 36.58 -8.79
CA ASN A 84 -20.79 37.89 -9.46
C ASN A 84 -22.23 38.28 -9.87
N ALA A 85 -23.02 37.30 -10.34
CA ALA A 85 -24.39 37.52 -10.79
C ALA A 85 -25.38 37.82 -9.64
N ARG A 86 -25.01 37.49 -8.40
CA ARG A 86 -25.84 37.69 -7.20
C ARG A 86 -25.29 38.77 -6.26
N ILE A 87 -24.26 39.51 -6.67
CA ILE A 87 -23.79 40.68 -5.93
C ILE A 87 -24.85 41.77 -6.02
N THR A 88 -25.24 42.32 -4.87
CA THR A 88 -26.25 43.39 -4.79
C THR A 88 -25.75 44.53 -3.93
N VAL A 89 -26.22 45.75 -4.22
CA VAL A 89 -25.93 46.95 -3.42
C VAL A 89 -27.25 47.59 -3.01
N HIS A 90 -27.42 47.86 -1.73
CA HIS A 90 -28.64 48.47 -1.18
C HIS A 90 -28.35 49.23 0.11
N SER A 91 -29.33 50.02 0.56
CA SER A 91 -29.28 50.67 1.87
C SER A 91 -29.73 49.67 2.94
N VAL A 92 -29.04 49.64 4.06
CA VAL A 92 -29.45 48.90 5.27
C VAL A 92 -29.39 49.84 6.48
N THR A 93 -30.36 49.72 7.37
CA THR A 93 -30.37 50.45 8.64
C THR A 93 -30.09 49.46 9.76
N GLU A 94 -29.21 49.82 10.69
CA GLU A 94 -28.96 49.07 11.90
C GLU A 94 -29.09 49.98 13.12
N THR A 95 -29.70 49.46 14.18
CA THR A 95 -29.77 50.15 15.47
C THR A 95 -28.55 49.76 16.31
N VAL A 96 -27.73 50.74 16.68
CA VAL A 96 -26.58 50.55 17.57
C VAL A 96 -26.71 51.55 18.71
N ASP A 97 -26.70 51.06 19.96
CA ASP A 97 -26.84 51.90 21.16
C ASP A 97 -28.06 52.87 21.11
N ASP A 98 -29.21 52.38 20.63
CA ASP A 98 -30.46 53.11 20.43
C ASP A 98 -30.45 54.22 19.34
N GLU A 99 -29.38 54.31 18.54
CA GLU A 99 -29.29 55.17 17.35
C GLU A 99 -29.40 54.34 16.06
N GLU A 100 -30.23 54.80 15.11
CA GLU A 100 -30.31 54.20 13.79
C GLU A 100 -29.21 54.76 12.88
N ILE A 101 -28.31 53.87 12.44
CA ILE A 101 -27.25 54.19 11.50
C ILE A 101 -27.58 53.54 10.15
N VAL A 102 -27.52 54.34 9.10
CA VAL A 102 -27.76 53.90 7.72
C VAL A 102 -26.44 53.62 7.04
N TYR A 103 -26.33 52.46 6.41
CA TYR A 103 -25.16 52.02 5.65
C TYR A 103 -25.53 51.67 4.21
N THR A 104 -24.59 51.87 3.31
CA THR A 104 -24.63 51.26 1.98
C THR A 104 -23.96 49.89 2.04
N GLU A 105 -24.72 48.82 1.87
CA GLU A 105 -24.24 47.43 1.95
C GLU A 105 -24.09 46.82 0.56
N VAL A 106 -22.89 46.32 0.27
CA VAL A 106 -22.63 45.38 -0.81
C VAL A 106 -22.73 43.98 -0.25
N THR A 107 -23.68 43.19 -0.74
CA THR A 107 -23.83 41.77 -0.42
C THR A 107 -23.15 40.94 -1.48
N ILE A 108 -22.16 40.14 -1.09
CA ILE A 108 -21.33 39.32 -1.98
C ILE A 108 -21.42 37.85 -1.53
N PRO A 109 -22.26 37.04 -2.20
CA PRO A 109 -22.33 35.61 -1.93
C PRO A 109 -21.05 34.91 -2.40
N MET A 110 -20.54 33.99 -1.58
CA MET A 110 -19.33 33.20 -1.81
C MET A 110 -19.66 31.70 -1.62
N PRO A 111 -20.31 31.06 -2.60
CA PRO A 111 -20.72 29.65 -2.47
C PRO A 111 -19.51 28.70 -2.52
N ASP A 112 -18.53 28.99 -3.38
CA ASP A 112 -17.42 28.06 -3.66
C ASP A 112 -16.18 28.36 -2.82
N MET A 113 -16.25 28.04 -1.54
CA MET A 113 -15.17 28.31 -0.57
C MET A 113 -14.12 27.18 -0.48
N ASN A 114 -14.15 26.18 -1.37
CA ASN A 114 -13.20 25.05 -1.40
C ASN A 114 -12.60 24.85 -2.81
N THR A 115 -11.79 25.80 -3.24
CA THR A 115 -11.06 25.75 -4.52
C THR A 115 -9.71 25.05 -4.38
N ALA A 116 -9.16 24.56 -5.48
CA ALA A 116 -7.84 23.93 -5.50
C ALA A 116 -6.73 24.94 -5.19
N GLU A 117 -6.88 26.15 -5.71
CA GLU A 117 -5.98 27.28 -5.55
C GLU A 117 -5.90 27.72 -4.08
N LEU A 118 -7.05 27.86 -3.41
CA LEU A 118 -7.10 28.20 -1.98
C LEU A 118 -6.49 27.09 -1.13
N ALA A 119 -6.76 25.82 -1.47
CA ALA A 119 -6.19 24.67 -0.76
C ALA A 119 -4.65 24.62 -0.90
N ALA A 120 -4.12 24.88 -2.10
CA ALA A 120 -2.69 24.95 -2.37
C ALA A 120 -2.02 26.10 -1.60
N TRP A 121 -2.63 27.29 -1.58
CA TRP A 121 -2.09 28.44 -0.85
C TRP A 121 -2.09 28.24 0.68
N LEU A 122 -3.15 27.64 1.23
CA LEU A 122 -3.25 27.29 2.66
C LEU A 122 -2.27 26.18 3.06
N GLY A 123 -2.04 25.20 2.19
CA GLY A 123 -1.20 24.04 2.47
C GLY A 123 -1.62 23.30 3.74
N ILE A 124 -0.66 23.06 4.64
CA ILE A 124 -0.85 22.37 5.93
C ILE A 124 -1.12 23.34 7.09
N GLU A 125 -1.16 24.64 6.84
CA GLU A 125 -1.31 25.64 7.90
C GLU A 125 -2.74 25.58 8.48
N LYS A 126 -2.86 25.81 9.80
CA LYS A 126 -4.17 25.89 10.48
C LYS A 126 -5.02 27.07 9.95
N SER A 127 -4.35 28.14 9.54
CA SER A 127 -4.93 29.38 9.04
C SER A 127 -3.84 30.25 8.43
N LYS A 128 -4.19 31.04 7.42
CA LYS A 128 -3.26 31.95 6.75
C LYS A 128 -3.91 33.31 6.49
N SER A 129 -3.14 34.37 6.72
CA SER A 129 -3.52 35.75 6.40
C SER A 129 -2.82 36.20 5.11
N GLY A 130 -3.24 37.34 4.56
CA GLY A 130 -2.70 37.87 3.29
C GLY A 130 -3.53 37.52 2.06
N LEU A 131 -4.80 37.16 2.25
CA LEU A 131 -5.75 37.11 1.14
C LEU A 131 -6.36 38.50 0.95
N HIS A 132 -6.31 39.05 -0.25
CA HIS A 132 -6.84 40.37 -0.60
C HIS A 132 -8.08 40.20 -1.47
N GLY A 133 -9.12 41.00 -1.25
CA GLY A 133 -10.34 40.98 -2.03
C GLY A 133 -10.51 42.25 -2.85
N GLU A 134 -11.07 42.13 -4.04
CA GLU A 134 -11.31 43.24 -4.95
C GLU A 134 -12.75 43.19 -5.46
N LEU A 135 -13.47 44.30 -5.28
CA LEU A 135 -14.79 44.53 -5.86
C LEU A 135 -14.66 45.49 -7.03
N VAL A 136 -15.10 45.06 -8.21
CA VAL A 136 -15.11 45.89 -9.43
C VAL A 136 -16.54 46.03 -9.94
N GLY A 137 -16.92 47.25 -10.30
CA GLY A 137 -18.19 47.56 -10.95
C GLY A 137 -17.97 47.96 -12.41
N PHE A 138 -18.74 47.35 -13.32
CA PHE A 138 -18.68 47.61 -14.75
C PHE A 138 -19.91 48.37 -15.25
N ASP A 139 -19.69 49.34 -16.13
CA ASP A 139 -20.77 50.02 -16.86
C ASP A 139 -21.29 49.20 -18.06
N ALA A 140 -22.31 49.73 -18.74
CA ALA A 140 -22.93 49.09 -19.90
C ALA A 140 -21.96 48.90 -21.09
N GLU A 141 -20.87 49.66 -21.12
CA GLU A 141 -19.79 49.56 -22.10
C GLU A 141 -18.63 48.65 -21.63
N ALA A 142 -18.82 47.91 -20.54
CA ALA A 142 -17.84 47.03 -19.91
C ALA A 142 -16.56 47.74 -19.40
N LYS A 143 -16.62 49.05 -19.14
CA LYS A 143 -15.54 49.78 -18.47
C LYS A 143 -15.64 49.61 -16.97
N GLN A 144 -14.49 49.51 -16.32
CA GLN A 144 -14.38 49.53 -14.87
C GLN A 144 -14.62 50.97 -14.39
N VAL A 145 -15.72 51.20 -13.69
CA VAL A 145 -16.13 52.54 -13.23
C VAL A 145 -16.10 52.67 -11.71
N PHE A 146 -15.95 51.57 -10.99
CA PHE A 146 -15.77 51.53 -9.56
C PHE A 146 -14.84 50.38 -9.17
N ILE A 147 -13.95 50.63 -8.22
CA ILE A 147 -13.08 49.59 -7.65
C ILE A 147 -12.82 49.89 -6.18
N VAL A 148 -12.89 48.85 -5.35
CA VAL A 148 -12.38 48.89 -3.98
C VAL A 148 -11.66 47.58 -3.66
N GLN A 149 -10.43 47.71 -3.17
CA GLN A 149 -9.59 46.61 -2.72
C GLN A 149 -9.56 46.59 -1.19
N ILE A 150 -9.61 45.40 -0.60
CA ILE A 150 -9.56 45.18 0.84
C ILE A 150 -8.48 44.14 1.12
N GLU A 151 -7.52 44.51 1.94
CA GLU A 151 -6.34 43.67 2.15
C GLU A 151 -6.43 42.80 3.39
N ASN A 152 -5.73 41.66 3.36
CA ASN A 152 -5.34 40.88 4.53
C ASN A 152 -6.47 40.14 5.27
N PHE A 153 -7.44 39.59 4.54
CA PHE A 153 -8.35 38.56 5.06
C PHE A 153 -7.56 37.34 5.56
N THR A 154 -8.12 36.70 6.59
CA THR A 154 -7.58 35.45 7.14
C THR A 154 -8.49 34.29 6.77
N VAL A 155 -7.92 33.17 6.32
CA VAL A 155 -8.68 31.95 6.02
C VAL A 155 -8.23 30.82 6.92
N ARG A 156 -9.17 30.11 7.55
CA ARG A 156 -8.91 28.91 8.38
C ARG A 156 -9.09 27.65 7.57
N ASN A 157 -8.17 26.70 7.78
CA ASN A 157 -8.20 25.39 7.15
C ASN A 157 -9.14 24.43 7.91
N ARG A 158 -9.58 23.36 7.25
CA ARG A 158 -10.57 22.42 7.79
C ARG A 158 -9.91 21.11 8.22
N ILE A 159 -10.19 20.68 9.45
CA ILE A 159 -9.68 19.40 10.00
C ILE A 159 -10.49 18.23 9.45
N THR A 160 -11.81 18.40 9.30
CA THR A 160 -12.72 17.32 8.89
C THR A 160 -12.65 16.96 7.39
N SER A 161 -11.67 17.48 6.66
CA SER A 161 -11.32 17.08 5.29
C SER A 161 -9.96 16.38 5.22
N ILE A 162 -9.36 16.09 6.38
CA ILE A 162 -8.15 15.28 6.52
C ILE A 162 -8.64 13.84 6.67
N GLY A 163 -8.02 12.91 5.93
CA GLY A 163 -8.42 11.50 5.91
C GLY A 163 -8.44 10.85 7.29
N ASP A 164 -9.02 9.66 7.36
CA ASP A 164 -9.12 8.92 8.61
C ASP A 164 -7.74 8.60 9.18
N PRO A 165 -7.58 8.58 10.52
CA PRO A 165 -6.33 8.16 11.14
C PRO A 165 -6.00 6.73 10.73
N THR A 166 -4.73 6.48 10.40
CA THR A 166 -4.26 5.12 10.10
C THR A 166 -4.41 4.24 11.35
N PRO A 167 -5.16 3.13 11.28
CA PRO A 167 -5.24 2.18 12.38
C PRO A 167 -3.85 1.57 12.65
N ILE A 168 -3.47 1.45 13.91
CA ILE A 168 -2.33 0.60 14.31
C ILE A 168 -2.91 -0.81 14.45
N ASP A 169 -2.36 -1.77 13.70
CA ASP A 169 -2.73 -3.18 13.88
C ASP A 169 -2.42 -3.60 15.33
N PRO A 170 -3.36 -4.25 16.03
CA PRO A 170 -3.09 -4.76 17.37
C PRO A 170 -1.96 -5.79 17.30
N ASP A 171 -1.03 -5.74 18.26
CA ASP A 171 0.01 -6.77 18.42
C ASP A 171 -0.67 -8.14 18.56
N TYR A 172 -0.72 -8.90 17.46
CA TYR A 172 -1.11 -10.30 17.52
C TYR A 172 -0.12 -11.03 18.42
N LEU A 173 -0.61 -12.01 19.18
CA LEU A 173 0.25 -12.91 19.94
C LEU A 173 1.32 -13.47 18.99
N THR A 174 2.58 -13.30 19.35
CA THR A 174 3.71 -13.83 18.58
C THR A 174 3.59 -15.35 18.45
N ALA A 175 4.21 -15.93 17.42
CA ALA A 175 4.25 -17.38 17.25
C ALA A 175 4.78 -18.09 18.52
N ALA A 176 5.73 -17.47 19.25
CA ALA A 176 6.22 -17.98 20.53
C ALA A 176 5.13 -17.99 21.62
N GLN A 177 4.32 -16.94 21.72
CA GLN A 177 3.21 -16.87 22.67
C GLN A 177 2.09 -17.85 22.32
N VAL A 178 1.75 -18.01 21.03
CA VAL A 178 0.78 -19.01 20.56
C VAL A 178 1.30 -20.42 20.86
N ASN A 179 2.56 -20.70 20.55
CA ASN A 179 3.17 -21.99 20.85
C ASN A 179 3.22 -22.27 22.36
N ALA A 180 3.45 -21.25 23.20
CA ALA A 180 3.39 -21.40 24.65
C ALA A 180 1.97 -21.72 25.15
N LEU A 181 0.93 -21.12 24.57
CA LEU A 181 -0.46 -21.43 24.90
C LEU A 181 -0.87 -22.83 24.44
N ILE A 182 -0.41 -23.28 23.27
CA ILE A 182 -0.63 -24.65 22.78
C ILE A 182 0.12 -25.66 23.66
N ALA A 183 1.39 -25.37 23.99
CA ALA A 183 2.23 -26.25 24.81
C ALA A 183 1.75 -26.35 26.26
N ALA A 184 1.07 -25.32 26.78
CA ALA A 184 0.45 -25.38 28.10
C ALA A 184 -0.65 -26.45 28.18
N GLY A 185 -1.23 -26.85 27.05
CA GLY A 185 -2.23 -27.91 26.97
C GLY A 185 -3.62 -27.49 27.47
N ILE A 186 -4.52 -28.47 27.53
CA ILE A 186 -5.91 -28.28 27.99
C ILE A 186 -6.19 -29.07 29.26
N ALA A 187 -6.90 -28.45 30.18
CA ALA A 187 -7.54 -29.15 31.30
C ALA A 187 -8.99 -29.49 30.91
N VAL A 188 -9.46 -30.68 31.29
CA VAL A 188 -10.80 -31.19 30.94
C VAL A 188 -11.55 -31.56 32.22
N GLN A 189 -12.84 -31.23 32.26
CA GLN A 189 -13.77 -31.70 33.27
C GLN A 189 -15.03 -32.30 32.64
N TYR A 190 -15.68 -33.18 33.38
CA TYR A 190 -16.85 -33.94 32.97
C TYR A 190 -18.04 -33.61 33.87
N SER A 191 -19.25 -33.70 33.31
CA SER A 191 -20.49 -33.56 34.07
C SER A 191 -21.61 -34.40 33.43
N VAL A 192 -22.54 -34.82 34.27
CA VAL A 192 -23.79 -35.48 33.86
C VAL A 192 -24.84 -34.49 33.33
N ASP A 193 -24.82 -33.24 33.78
CA ASP A 193 -25.89 -32.25 33.55
C ASP A 193 -25.44 -31.00 32.76
N GLY A 194 -24.13 -30.83 32.55
CA GLY A 194 -23.56 -29.70 31.82
C GLY A 194 -23.67 -28.34 32.51
N SER A 195 -24.15 -28.28 33.75
CA SER A 195 -24.37 -27.01 34.49
C SER A 195 -23.78 -27.06 35.90
N THR A 196 -23.86 -28.20 36.57
CA THR A 196 -23.34 -28.44 37.91
C THR A 196 -22.56 -29.76 37.95
N LEU A 197 -22.16 -30.23 39.14
CA LEU A 197 -21.52 -31.53 39.33
C LEU A 197 -20.26 -31.81 38.47
N TRP A 198 -19.46 -30.78 38.19
CA TRP A 198 -18.22 -30.93 37.43
C TRP A 198 -17.15 -31.69 38.22
N HIS A 199 -16.50 -32.66 37.58
CA HIS A 199 -15.44 -33.46 38.18
C HIS A 199 -14.36 -33.84 37.15
N ASN A 200 -13.25 -34.41 37.61
CA ASN A 200 -12.04 -34.58 36.80
C ASN A 200 -11.89 -35.99 36.18
N VAL A 201 -12.72 -36.97 36.55
CA VAL A 201 -12.56 -38.38 36.15
C VAL A 201 -13.81 -38.86 35.45
N GLN A 202 -13.71 -39.16 34.15
CA GLN A 202 -14.86 -39.58 33.36
C GLN A 202 -15.53 -40.85 33.91
N THR A 203 -16.86 -40.84 33.92
CA THR A 203 -17.72 -41.96 34.27
C THR A 203 -18.67 -42.29 33.11
N ALA A 204 -19.27 -43.48 33.15
CA ALA A 204 -20.26 -43.89 32.16
C ALA A 204 -21.54 -43.02 32.18
N ALA A 205 -21.78 -42.22 33.22
CA ALA A 205 -22.94 -41.35 33.34
C ALA A 205 -22.72 -39.96 32.71
N ASP A 206 -21.47 -39.53 32.50
CA ASP A 206 -21.18 -38.17 32.03
C ASP A 206 -21.64 -37.97 30.59
N ARG A 207 -22.32 -36.85 30.35
CA ARG A 207 -22.89 -36.47 29.05
C ARG A 207 -22.29 -35.18 28.52
N PHE A 208 -21.48 -34.48 29.31
CA PHE A 208 -20.86 -33.20 28.95
C PHE A 208 -19.40 -33.15 29.36
N ILE A 209 -18.62 -32.39 28.58
CA ILE A 209 -17.27 -31.97 28.92
C ILE A 209 -17.17 -30.45 28.87
N ARG A 210 -16.18 -29.90 29.58
CA ARG A 210 -15.70 -28.54 29.36
C ARG A 210 -14.19 -28.52 29.38
N VAL A 211 -13.61 -27.59 28.63
CA VAL A 211 -12.16 -27.43 28.51
C VAL A 211 -11.71 -26.02 28.88
N ARG A 212 -10.48 -25.88 29.37
CA ARG A 212 -9.79 -24.60 29.53
C ARG A 212 -8.31 -24.74 29.25
N SER A 213 -7.63 -23.62 29.03
CA SER A 213 -6.17 -23.59 29.00
C SER A 213 -5.61 -24.09 30.34
N ALA A 214 -4.63 -24.99 30.29
CA ALA A 214 -3.94 -25.46 31.49
C ALA A 214 -2.78 -24.54 31.94
N ASN A 215 -2.56 -23.40 31.25
CA ASN A 215 -1.56 -22.40 31.63
C ASN A 215 -1.83 -21.73 33.00
N SER A 216 -3.06 -21.78 33.51
CA SER A 216 -3.44 -21.23 34.80
C SER A 216 -4.63 -21.98 35.40
N ALA A 217 -4.62 -22.16 36.72
CA ALA A 217 -5.76 -22.69 37.47
C ALA A 217 -6.96 -21.73 37.50
N ASP A 218 -6.76 -20.47 37.13
CA ASP A 218 -7.80 -19.42 37.05
C ASP A 218 -8.30 -19.19 35.62
N ALA A 219 -7.80 -19.95 34.63
CA ALA A 219 -8.28 -19.87 33.27
C ALA A 219 -9.78 -20.20 33.19
N VAL A 220 -10.49 -19.44 32.34
CA VAL A 220 -11.94 -19.55 32.18
C VAL A 220 -12.28 -20.85 31.47
N TRP A 221 -13.29 -21.55 31.99
CA TRP A 221 -13.85 -22.74 31.35
C TRP A 221 -14.69 -22.36 30.14
N SER A 222 -14.58 -23.16 29.08
CA SER A 222 -15.55 -23.12 27.98
C SER A 222 -16.95 -23.50 28.47
N GLU A 223 -17.94 -23.13 27.67
CA GLU A 223 -19.30 -23.65 27.76
C GLU A 223 -19.32 -25.18 27.70
N ALA A 224 -20.38 -25.80 28.24
CA ALA A 224 -20.52 -27.24 28.23
C ALA A 224 -20.67 -27.78 26.80
N ILE A 225 -19.87 -28.79 26.47
CA ILE A 225 -19.84 -29.49 25.19
C ILE A 225 -20.45 -30.88 25.38
N GLY A 226 -21.50 -31.21 24.63
CA GLY A 226 -22.16 -32.51 24.72
C GLY A 226 -21.30 -33.66 24.17
N LEU A 227 -21.23 -34.76 24.91
CA LEU A 227 -20.62 -36.01 24.47
C LEU A 227 -21.63 -36.82 23.66
N VAL A 228 -21.22 -37.25 22.46
CA VAL A 228 -22.01 -38.18 21.64
C VAL A 228 -21.73 -39.60 22.15
N ALA A 229 -22.67 -40.15 22.92
CA ALA A 229 -22.60 -41.56 23.34
C ALA A 229 -23.26 -42.45 22.28
N GLY A 230 -22.47 -43.28 21.61
CA GLY A 230 -23.01 -44.37 20.78
C GLY A 230 -23.64 -45.46 21.65
N PRO A 231 -24.57 -46.27 21.10
CA PRO A 231 -25.06 -47.44 21.80
C PRO A 231 -23.89 -48.40 22.11
N GLN A 232 -23.85 -48.91 23.34
CA GLN A 232 -22.90 -49.97 23.73
C GLN A 232 -23.21 -51.22 22.90
N GLY A 233 -22.20 -51.80 22.25
CA GLY A 233 -22.36 -53.04 21.49
C GLY A 233 -22.65 -54.24 22.40
N ASP A 234 -23.37 -55.23 21.89
CA ASP A 234 -23.62 -56.49 22.60
C ASP A 234 -22.29 -57.25 22.83
N PRO A 235 -22.17 -58.02 23.92
CA PRO A 235 -21.01 -58.90 24.13
C PRO A 235 -20.85 -59.89 22.98
N GLY A 236 -19.61 -60.14 22.55
CA GLY A 236 -19.33 -61.17 21.55
C GLY A 236 -19.65 -62.57 22.06
N ALA A 237 -20.17 -63.44 21.20
CA ALA A 237 -20.37 -64.86 21.47
C ALA A 237 -19.11 -65.67 21.09
N ASP A 238 -18.76 -66.68 21.89
CA ASP A 238 -17.64 -67.58 21.61
C ASP A 238 -17.96 -68.48 20.39
N ALA A 239 -16.94 -68.80 19.58
CA ALA A 239 -17.05 -69.72 18.45
C ALA A 239 -15.92 -70.77 18.51
N PHE A 240 -16.30 -72.05 18.62
CA PHE A 240 -15.38 -73.19 18.58
C PHE A 240 -15.18 -73.63 17.13
N CYS A 241 -13.94 -73.68 16.65
CA CYS A 241 -13.59 -74.12 15.30
C CYS A 241 -12.97 -75.52 15.35
N TYR A 242 -13.47 -76.43 14.52
CA TYR A 242 -12.97 -77.80 14.40
C TYR A 242 -12.56 -78.11 12.96
N VAL A 243 -11.41 -78.77 12.80
CA VAL A 243 -10.86 -79.16 11.50
C VAL A 243 -10.68 -80.68 11.45
N ALA A 244 -11.11 -81.29 10.36
CA ALA A 244 -10.92 -82.70 10.08
C ALA A 244 -10.33 -82.94 8.68
N TYR A 245 -9.81 -84.14 8.46
CA TYR A 245 -9.09 -84.58 7.27
C TYR A 245 -9.67 -85.89 6.72
N ALA A 246 -9.65 -86.04 5.40
CA ALA A 246 -10.19 -87.18 4.68
C ALA A 246 -9.38 -87.49 3.42
N SER A 247 -9.47 -88.72 2.94
CA SER A 247 -8.79 -89.17 1.72
C SER A 247 -9.48 -88.67 0.45
N ASN A 248 -10.77 -88.34 0.51
CA ASN A 248 -11.56 -87.88 -0.62
C ASN A 248 -12.57 -86.78 -0.25
N SER A 249 -13.30 -86.27 -1.25
CA SER A 249 -14.31 -85.22 -1.11
C SER A 249 -15.61 -85.66 -0.41
N THR A 250 -15.72 -86.92 0.00
CA THR A 250 -16.90 -87.45 0.72
C THR A 250 -16.62 -87.72 2.20
N GLY A 251 -15.45 -87.32 2.71
CA GLY A 251 -15.07 -87.54 4.10
C GLY A 251 -14.56 -88.95 4.43
N ALA A 252 -14.18 -89.75 3.43
CA ALA A 252 -13.64 -91.09 3.68
C ALA A 252 -12.31 -91.04 4.44
N ASP A 253 -12.03 -92.08 5.24
CA ASP A 253 -10.85 -92.17 6.11
C ASP A 253 -10.72 -90.97 7.07
N PHE A 254 -11.85 -90.55 7.66
CA PHE A 254 -11.93 -89.42 8.59
C PHE A 254 -10.84 -89.47 9.67
N SER A 255 -10.17 -88.35 9.87
CA SER A 255 -9.21 -88.16 10.95
C SER A 255 -9.17 -86.70 11.40
N LEU A 256 -8.95 -86.47 12.69
CA LEU A 256 -8.59 -85.15 13.20
C LEU A 256 -7.10 -84.84 13.04
N THR A 257 -6.31 -85.81 12.57
CA THR A 257 -4.87 -85.68 12.37
C THR A 257 -4.55 -85.72 10.87
N PRO A 258 -3.86 -84.72 10.31
CA PRO A 258 -3.53 -84.70 8.89
C PRO A 258 -2.48 -85.76 8.55
N THR A 259 -2.57 -86.33 7.34
CA THR A 259 -1.52 -87.17 6.75
C THR A 259 -1.39 -86.91 5.26
N ASN A 260 -0.27 -87.32 4.65
CA ASN A 260 -0.07 -87.15 3.21
C ASN A 260 -1.13 -87.87 2.34
N GLY A 261 -1.79 -88.91 2.86
CA GLY A 261 -2.85 -89.63 2.16
C GLY A 261 -4.24 -89.00 2.30
N LEU A 262 -4.43 -88.09 3.27
CA LEU A 262 -5.68 -87.38 3.50
C LEU A 262 -5.61 -86.02 2.79
N LYS A 263 -5.99 -86.00 1.52
CA LYS A 263 -5.82 -84.81 0.66
C LYS A 263 -6.93 -83.76 0.84
N PHE A 264 -8.00 -84.08 1.57
CA PHE A 264 -9.17 -83.23 1.77
C PHE A 264 -9.28 -82.79 3.23
N ARG A 265 -9.72 -81.57 3.46
CA ARG A 265 -10.02 -81.01 4.79
C ARG A 265 -11.44 -80.46 4.84
N ALA A 266 -12.07 -80.55 6.00
CA ALA A 266 -13.33 -79.88 6.29
C ALA A 266 -13.21 -79.09 7.59
N GLU A 267 -14.00 -78.02 7.70
CA GLU A 267 -14.01 -77.11 8.83
C GLU A 267 -15.46 -76.82 9.23
N ILE A 268 -15.74 -76.86 10.53
CA ILE A 268 -17.03 -76.50 11.11
C ILE A 268 -16.84 -75.52 12.26
N HIS A 269 -17.85 -74.68 12.49
CA HIS A 269 -17.92 -73.75 13.62
C HIS A 269 -19.14 -74.10 14.47
N SER A 270 -18.97 -74.10 15.79
CA SER A 270 -20.04 -74.36 16.76
C SER A 270 -20.05 -73.31 17.85
N ASP A 271 -21.24 -72.95 18.32
CA ASP A 271 -21.46 -72.12 19.51
C ASP A 271 -21.40 -72.95 20.81
N THR A 272 -21.38 -74.28 20.68
CA THR A 272 -21.31 -75.25 21.78
C THR A 272 -20.11 -76.16 21.59
N GLU A 273 -19.31 -76.36 22.64
CA GLU A 273 -18.13 -77.24 22.57
C GLU A 273 -18.52 -78.69 22.21
N ILE A 274 -17.85 -79.26 21.22
CA ILE A 274 -17.88 -80.67 20.82
C ILE A 274 -16.64 -81.34 21.42
N PRO A 275 -16.75 -82.08 22.55
CA PRO A 275 -15.57 -82.59 23.26
C PRO A 275 -14.84 -83.71 22.50
N THR A 276 -15.52 -84.40 21.58
CA THR A 276 -14.93 -85.49 20.79
C THR A 276 -15.51 -85.49 19.38
N PRO A 277 -14.97 -84.66 18.46
CA PRO A 277 -15.48 -84.55 17.11
C PRO A 277 -15.33 -85.87 16.34
N ALA A 278 -16.40 -86.28 15.67
CA ALA A 278 -16.48 -87.49 14.86
C ALA A 278 -16.92 -87.15 13.42
N ALA A 279 -16.85 -88.13 12.53
CA ALA A 279 -17.21 -87.94 11.12
C ALA A 279 -18.65 -87.44 10.93
N GLU A 280 -19.56 -87.82 11.83
CA GLU A 280 -20.97 -87.42 11.83
C GLU A 280 -21.15 -85.91 12.01
N ASP A 281 -20.28 -85.26 12.80
CA ASP A 281 -20.32 -83.80 13.02
C ASP A 281 -19.96 -83.01 11.75
N PHE A 282 -19.27 -83.65 10.81
CA PHE A 282 -18.83 -83.06 9.54
C PHE A 282 -19.71 -83.47 8.35
N THR A 283 -20.91 -84.02 8.58
CA THR A 283 -21.79 -84.51 7.50
C THR A 283 -22.19 -83.41 6.53
N ASP A 284 -22.49 -82.21 7.05
CA ASP A 284 -22.86 -81.04 6.25
C ASP A 284 -21.63 -80.21 5.83
N ALA A 285 -20.43 -80.61 6.26
CA ALA A 285 -19.21 -79.89 5.99
C ALA A 285 -18.70 -80.17 4.56
N VAL A 286 -18.21 -79.13 3.90
CA VAL A 286 -17.64 -79.26 2.56
C VAL A 286 -16.18 -79.70 2.66
N TRP A 287 -15.88 -80.85 2.10
CA TRP A 287 -14.51 -81.37 2.01
C TRP A 287 -13.78 -80.74 0.83
N VAL A 288 -12.82 -79.87 1.14
CA VAL A 288 -12.01 -79.16 0.16
C VAL A 288 -10.65 -79.83 0.05
N LYS A 289 -10.21 -80.13 -1.17
CA LYS A 289 -8.86 -80.62 -1.43
C LYS A 289 -7.85 -79.54 -1.03
N TYR A 290 -7.06 -79.80 0.01
CA TYR A 290 -6.10 -78.82 0.54
C TYR A 290 -4.65 -79.20 0.22
N ILE A 291 -4.41 -80.47 -0.12
CA ILE A 291 -3.13 -80.93 -0.66
C ILE A 291 -3.38 -81.37 -2.09
N GLY A 292 -2.62 -80.80 -3.02
CA GLY A 292 -2.66 -81.19 -4.44
C GLY A 292 -2.31 -82.67 -4.63
N ASP A 293 -2.64 -83.20 -5.81
CA ASP A 293 -2.02 -84.45 -6.24
C ASP A 293 -0.51 -84.26 -6.33
N ASP A 294 0.24 -85.33 -6.06
CA ASP A 294 1.69 -85.26 -6.12
C ASP A 294 2.11 -84.92 -7.56
N GLY A 295 2.65 -83.71 -7.78
CA GLY A 295 2.89 -83.16 -9.10
C GLY A 295 4.16 -83.71 -9.75
N THR A 296 4.13 -83.94 -11.06
CA THR A 296 5.30 -84.40 -11.86
C THR A 296 5.88 -83.34 -12.81
N GLY A 297 5.66 -82.03 -12.64
CA GLY A 297 6.26 -81.03 -13.54
C GLY A 297 6.02 -79.54 -13.19
N VAL A 298 6.98 -78.69 -13.57
CA VAL A 298 7.05 -77.23 -13.36
C VAL A 298 6.11 -76.44 -14.29
N GLY A 299 5.28 -75.55 -13.73
CA GLY A 299 4.33 -74.72 -14.48
C GLY A 299 4.98 -73.51 -15.16
N ASN A 300 4.70 -73.31 -16.45
CA ASN A 300 5.25 -72.21 -17.26
C ASN A 300 4.24 -71.07 -17.41
N MET A 301 4.55 -69.87 -16.89
CA MET A 301 3.96 -68.61 -17.35
C MET A 301 4.85 -68.05 -18.46
N VAL A 302 4.34 -67.97 -19.68
CA VAL A 302 5.14 -67.58 -20.86
C VAL A 302 5.08 -66.06 -21.04
N LYS A 303 6.23 -65.39 -20.90
CA LYS A 303 6.39 -63.92 -20.96
C LYS A 303 5.72 -63.27 -22.18
N SER A 304 5.79 -63.94 -23.33
CA SER A 304 5.24 -63.46 -24.61
C SER A 304 3.73 -63.22 -24.61
N VAL A 305 3.00 -63.67 -23.60
CA VAL A 305 1.54 -63.50 -23.50
C VAL A 305 1.14 -62.27 -22.68
N TYR A 306 1.97 -61.84 -21.71
CA TYR A 306 1.56 -60.83 -20.72
C TYR A 306 2.45 -59.57 -20.69
N ASP A 307 3.65 -59.63 -21.28
CA ASP A 307 4.59 -58.52 -21.48
C ASP A 307 5.08 -58.61 -22.94
N ALA A 308 4.18 -58.27 -23.86
CA ALA A 308 4.41 -58.47 -25.31
C ALA A 308 5.36 -57.42 -25.90
N ASN A 309 5.50 -56.28 -25.23
CA ASN A 309 6.35 -55.15 -25.60
C ASN A 309 7.70 -55.14 -24.86
N ASP A 310 7.93 -56.09 -23.94
CA ASP A 310 9.19 -56.32 -23.22
C ASP A 310 9.59 -55.16 -22.30
N ASP A 311 8.61 -54.42 -21.79
CA ASP A 311 8.82 -53.24 -20.94
C ASP A 311 8.82 -53.56 -19.44
N GLY A 312 8.57 -54.82 -19.08
CA GLY A 312 8.54 -55.28 -17.69
C GLY A 312 7.24 -54.98 -16.96
N LYS A 313 6.20 -54.50 -17.65
CA LYS A 313 4.85 -54.29 -17.13
C LYS A 313 3.87 -55.27 -17.79
N VAL A 314 2.73 -55.44 -17.14
CA VAL A 314 1.64 -56.26 -17.67
C VAL A 314 0.75 -55.37 -18.53
N ASN A 315 0.49 -55.74 -19.78
CA ASN A 315 -0.24 -54.89 -20.75
C ASN A 315 -1.59 -54.34 -20.24
N SER A 316 -2.25 -55.02 -19.29
CA SER A 316 -3.51 -54.57 -18.69
C SER A 316 -3.38 -53.36 -17.75
N ALA A 317 -2.15 -52.91 -17.44
CA ALA A 317 -1.87 -51.81 -16.51
C ALA A 317 -1.71 -50.44 -17.18
N ASP A 318 -1.65 -50.36 -18.53
CA ASP A 318 -1.41 -49.10 -19.25
C ASP A 318 -2.52 -48.05 -19.07
N GLU A 319 -3.76 -48.47 -18.77
CA GLU A 319 -4.89 -47.55 -18.51
C GLU A 319 -4.74 -46.79 -17.17
N ALA A 320 -3.88 -47.24 -16.26
CA ALA A 320 -3.62 -46.56 -14.99
C ALA A 320 -2.62 -45.37 -15.13
N ASP A 321 -1.73 -45.40 -16.13
CA ASP A 321 -0.67 -44.40 -16.33
C ASP A 321 -1.21 -43.06 -16.90
N HIS A 322 -2.48 -42.97 -17.29
CA HIS A 322 -3.11 -41.71 -17.73
C HIS A 322 -3.50 -40.77 -16.57
N ALA A 323 -3.61 -41.27 -15.33
CA ALA A 323 -3.98 -40.47 -14.16
C ALA A 323 -2.79 -39.66 -13.58
N ASP A 324 -1.56 -40.12 -13.76
CA ASP A 324 -0.34 -39.47 -13.25
C ASP A 324 0.08 -38.21 -14.04
N ALA A 325 -0.51 -37.96 -15.22
CA ALA A 325 -0.17 -36.82 -16.08
C ALA A 325 -0.99 -35.54 -15.80
N ALA A 326 -1.88 -35.53 -14.80
CA ALA A 326 -2.77 -34.39 -14.52
C ALA A 326 -2.12 -33.23 -13.74
N ASP A 327 -0.93 -33.42 -13.17
CA ASP A 327 -0.30 -32.44 -12.28
C ASP A 327 0.52 -31.35 -13.00
N ALA A 328 0.72 -31.45 -14.32
CA ALA A 328 1.41 -30.41 -15.09
C ALA A 328 0.95 -30.38 -16.54
N VAL A 329 -0.05 -29.55 -16.86
CA VAL A 329 -0.47 -29.31 -18.25
C VAL A 329 0.62 -28.49 -18.97
N PRO A 330 1.31 -29.03 -19.99
CA PRO A 330 2.32 -28.29 -20.73
C PRO A 330 1.70 -27.10 -21.46
N TRP A 331 2.33 -25.93 -21.39
CA TRP A 331 1.83 -24.71 -22.05
C TRP A 331 1.60 -24.87 -23.55
N SER A 332 2.30 -25.81 -24.20
CA SER A 332 2.10 -26.18 -25.61
C SER A 332 0.73 -26.79 -25.91
N GLY A 333 0.09 -27.43 -24.92
CA GLY A 333 -1.23 -28.08 -25.05
C GLY A 333 -2.43 -27.15 -24.77
N VAL A 334 -2.20 -25.94 -24.27
CA VAL A 334 -3.26 -24.97 -23.99
C VAL A 334 -3.68 -24.26 -25.29
N THR A 335 -4.90 -24.50 -25.75
CA THR A 335 -5.53 -23.80 -26.90
C THR A 335 -6.22 -22.52 -26.44
N GLY A 336 -6.34 -21.51 -27.31
CA GLY A 336 -6.95 -20.22 -26.95
C GLY A 336 -6.12 -19.32 -26.03
N LYS A 337 -4.88 -19.69 -25.71
CA LYS A 337 -3.96 -18.88 -24.89
C LYS A 337 -3.58 -17.56 -25.59
N PRO A 338 -3.47 -16.45 -24.85
CA PRO A 338 -2.99 -15.17 -25.41
C PRO A 338 -1.57 -15.30 -25.95
N SER A 339 -1.35 -14.89 -27.19
CA SER A 339 -0.05 -14.97 -27.87
C SER A 339 0.97 -13.93 -27.37
N THR A 340 0.51 -12.89 -26.66
CA THR A 340 1.34 -11.79 -26.16
C THR A 340 0.73 -11.17 -24.90
N PHE A 341 1.45 -11.22 -23.79
CA PHE A 341 1.25 -10.38 -22.60
C PHE A 341 2.47 -9.48 -22.45
N THR A 342 2.67 -8.55 -23.39
CA THR A 342 3.79 -7.62 -23.28
C THR A 342 3.42 -6.56 -22.24
N PRO A 343 4.13 -6.45 -21.10
CA PRO A 343 3.87 -5.38 -20.15
C PRO A 343 4.07 -4.04 -20.86
N ALA A 344 3.08 -3.16 -20.80
CA ALA A 344 3.26 -1.79 -21.25
C ALA A 344 4.15 -1.08 -20.23
N ALA A 345 5.16 -0.36 -20.73
CA ALA A 345 5.90 0.58 -19.89
C ALA A 345 4.92 1.63 -19.35
N HIS A 346 5.01 1.91 -18.06
CA HIS A 346 4.30 3.01 -17.42
C HIS A 346 5.29 3.82 -16.58
N GLU A 347 4.93 5.07 -16.31
CA GLU A 347 5.72 5.99 -15.51
C GLU A 347 5.00 6.24 -14.18
N HIS A 348 5.78 6.47 -13.13
CA HIS A 348 5.30 6.87 -11.81
C HIS A 348 5.45 8.38 -11.66
N ALA A 349 4.44 9.06 -11.14
CA ALA A 349 4.56 10.46 -10.76
C ALA A 349 5.40 10.57 -9.46
N MET A 350 5.96 11.74 -9.17
CA MET A 350 6.68 11.99 -7.91
C MET A 350 5.83 11.73 -6.66
N ALA A 351 4.50 11.86 -6.77
CA ALA A 351 3.56 11.54 -5.69
C ALA A 351 3.49 10.04 -5.37
N ASP A 352 3.88 9.18 -6.32
CA ASP A 352 3.85 7.72 -6.18
C ASP A 352 5.17 7.16 -5.58
N ILE A 353 6.16 8.03 -5.35
CA ILE A 353 7.48 7.66 -4.85
C ILE A 353 7.55 7.93 -3.35
N SER A 354 7.60 6.88 -2.54
CA SER A 354 7.59 6.96 -1.06
C SER A 354 8.89 7.50 -0.44
N ASN A 355 9.98 7.52 -1.20
CA ASN A 355 11.33 7.77 -0.69
C ASN A 355 12.15 8.72 -1.60
N PRO A 356 11.68 9.94 -1.90
CA PRO A 356 12.34 10.84 -2.86
C PRO A 356 13.74 11.29 -2.43
N GLY A 357 14.09 11.14 -1.14
CA GLY A 357 15.43 11.41 -0.61
C GLY A 357 16.43 10.25 -0.77
N TYR A 358 15.98 9.05 -1.18
CA TYR A 358 16.89 7.91 -1.40
C TYR A 358 17.57 8.06 -2.75
N GLN A 359 18.82 8.54 -2.70
CA GLN A 359 19.62 8.79 -3.88
C GLN A 359 20.49 7.57 -4.20
N LYS A 360 20.37 7.05 -5.43
CA LYS A 360 21.24 5.98 -5.91
C LYS A 360 22.63 6.53 -6.19
N VAL A 361 23.64 5.85 -5.64
CA VAL A 361 25.05 6.15 -5.86
C VAL A 361 25.58 5.28 -6.99
N TYR A 362 26.21 5.89 -7.98
CA TYR A 362 26.97 5.19 -9.01
C TYR A 362 28.47 5.37 -8.80
N SER A 363 29.18 4.24 -8.66
CA SER A 363 30.63 4.23 -8.46
C SER A 363 31.33 3.67 -9.70
N ALA A 364 32.29 4.41 -10.25
CA ALA A 364 33.08 3.97 -11.39
C ALA A 364 34.45 4.66 -11.43
N SER A 365 35.38 4.08 -12.17
CA SER A 365 36.69 4.69 -12.42
C SER A 365 36.55 5.79 -13.47
N ASN A 366 36.90 7.02 -13.11
CA ASN A 366 36.89 8.22 -13.97
C ASN A 366 35.63 8.36 -14.84
N PRO A 367 34.42 8.45 -14.25
CA PRO A 367 33.18 8.52 -15.01
C PRO A 367 33.09 9.84 -15.81
N LYS A 368 32.70 9.73 -17.08
CA LYS A 368 32.47 10.87 -18.00
C LYS A 368 30.99 11.05 -18.38
N THR A 369 30.10 10.19 -17.87
CA THR A 369 28.65 10.18 -18.16
C THR A 369 27.85 10.35 -16.87
N LEU A 370 26.84 11.22 -16.90
CA LEU A 370 25.89 11.46 -15.82
C LEU A 370 24.60 10.65 -16.06
N TYR A 371 23.91 10.24 -15.00
CA TYR A 371 22.72 9.41 -15.10
C TYR A 371 21.55 10.01 -14.33
N LEU A 372 20.36 10.08 -14.94
CA LEU A 372 19.16 10.60 -14.26
C LEU A 372 18.75 9.74 -13.06
N ASP A 373 18.96 8.42 -13.15
CA ASP A 373 18.60 7.48 -12.08
C ASP A 373 19.63 7.40 -10.93
N SER A 374 20.79 8.05 -11.08
CA SER A 374 21.92 7.96 -10.15
C SER A 374 22.50 9.37 -9.89
N PRO A 375 21.84 10.18 -9.05
CA PRO A 375 22.20 11.59 -8.85
C PRO A 375 23.54 11.78 -8.11
N VAL A 376 24.09 10.74 -7.48
CA VAL A 376 25.39 10.78 -6.82
C VAL A 376 26.38 9.92 -7.59
N LEU A 377 27.47 10.52 -8.06
CA LEU A 377 28.56 9.84 -8.75
C LEU A 377 29.79 9.82 -7.87
N ARG A 378 30.40 8.64 -7.71
CA ARG A 378 31.63 8.45 -6.94
C ARG A 378 32.74 7.95 -7.86
N ASN A 379 33.77 8.77 -8.05
CA ASN A 379 34.97 8.33 -8.75
C ASN A 379 35.77 7.40 -7.85
N THR A 380 36.00 6.17 -8.30
CA THR A 380 36.79 5.18 -7.56
C THR A 380 38.29 5.29 -7.83
N SER A 381 38.71 6.11 -8.81
CA SER A 381 40.13 6.39 -9.06
C SER A 381 40.64 7.43 -8.05
N SER A 382 41.69 7.09 -7.30
CA SER A 382 42.35 8.04 -6.40
C SER A 382 43.16 9.07 -7.18
N ASN A 383 42.94 10.35 -6.90
CA ASN A 383 43.73 11.43 -7.44
C ASN A 383 44.91 11.77 -6.52
N SER A 384 46.11 11.46 -7.00
CA SER A 384 47.38 11.81 -6.33
C SER A 384 48.15 12.91 -7.06
N SER A 385 47.61 13.44 -8.17
CA SER A 385 48.30 14.39 -9.06
C SER A 385 48.23 15.85 -8.57
N GLY A 386 47.33 16.15 -7.64
CA GLY A 386 47.06 17.52 -7.18
C GLY A 386 46.23 18.36 -8.16
N THR A 387 45.72 17.76 -9.25
CA THR A 387 44.80 18.43 -10.18
C THR A 387 43.57 17.59 -10.46
N ILE A 388 42.37 18.16 -10.32
CA ILE A 388 41.11 17.48 -10.65
C ILE A 388 40.66 17.91 -12.03
N GLU A 389 40.36 16.93 -12.90
CA GLU A 389 39.68 17.19 -14.16
C GLU A 389 38.18 16.94 -14.00
N LEU A 390 37.39 17.97 -14.27
CA LEU A 390 35.97 17.84 -14.45
C LEU A 390 35.69 17.87 -15.96
N GLU A 391 35.15 16.78 -16.49
CA GLU A 391 34.72 16.68 -17.89
C GLU A 391 33.60 15.65 -17.99
N PHE A 392 32.37 16.10 -18.26
CA PHE A 392 31.23 15.23 -18.51
C PHE A 392 30.74 15.43 -19.94
N THR A 393 30.73 14.35 -20.73
CA THR A 393 30.47 14.41 -22.17
C THR A 393 29.08 13.89 -22.56
N ALA A 394 28.39 13.21 -21.64
CA ALA A 394 27.08 12.61 -21.89
C ALA A 394 26.17 12.58 -20.66
N ILE A 395 24.86 12.55 -20.93
CA ILE A 395 23.80 12.26 -19.95
C ILE A 395 22.98 11.09 -20.49
N GLN A 396 22.68 10.10 -19.65
CA GLN A 396 21.79 8.98 -19.97
C GLN A 396 20.67 8.87 -18.94
N ASN A 397 19.56 8.22 -19.30
CA ASN A 397 18.48 7.96 -18.34
C ASN A 397 18.93 7.02 -17.21
N LYS A 398 19.73 6.00 -17.54
CA LYS A 398 20.34 5.04 -16.61
C LYS A 398 21.57 4.40 -17.25
N ILE A 399 22.33 3.65 -16.45
CA ILE A 399 23.48 2.89 -16.93
C ILE A 399 23.05 1.87 -18.00
N GLY A 400 23.71 1.90 -19.17
CA GLY A 400 23.34 1.07 -20.33
C GLY A 400 22.03 1.48 -20.99
N GLY A 401 21.50 2.65 -20.63
CA GLY A 401 20.26 3.20 -21.16
C GLY A 401 20.49 4.08 -22.39
N THR A 402 19.51 4.93 -22.67
CA THR A 402 19.51 5.83 -23.82
C THR A 402 20.05 7.21 -23.44
N ALA A 403 20.65 7.90 -24.40
CA ALA A 403 21.07 9.29 -24.24
C ALA A 403 19.86 10.18 -23.87
N TYR A 404 20.09 11.13 -22.98
CA TYR A 404 19.10 12.11 -22.56
C TYR A 404 19.49 13.51 -23.06
N SER A 405 18.59 14.14 -23.81
CA SER A 405 18.74 15.52 -24.27
C SER A 405 18.03 16.46 -23.30
N VAL A 406 18.78 17.37 -22.68
CA VAL A 406 18.22 18.33 -21.70
C VAL A 406 17.28 19.30 -22.41
N PRO A 407 15.97 19.34 -22.07
CA PRO A 407 15.04 20.29 -22.65
C PRO A 407 15.29 21.72 -22.17
N ASP A 408 14.80 22.71 -22.92
CA ASP A 408 14.78 24.09 -22.47
C ASP A 408 13.93 24.25 -21.21
N GLY A 409 14.34 25.15 -20.31
CA GLY A 409 13.69 25.35 -19.01
C GLY A 409 13.98 24.28 -17.95
N ILE A 410 14.78 23.25 -18.25
CA ILE A 410 15.14 22.19 -17.29
C ILE A 410 16.57 22.38 -16.76
N LEU A 411 16.71 22.31 -15.44
CA LEU A 411 17.98 22.25 -14.74
C LEU A 411 18.13 20.87 -14.06
N LEU A 412 19.16 20.13 -14.42
CA LEU A 412 19.52 18.86 -13.79
C LEU A 412 20.67 19.07 -12.81
N THR A 413 20.73 18.28 -11.73
CA THR A 413 21.76 18.41 -10.67
C THR A 413 22.27 17.04 -10.24
N TRP A 414 23.59 16.94 -10.06
CA TRP A 414 24.30 15.78 -9.52
C TRP A 414 25.32 16.19 -8.47
N GLU A 415 25.67 15.25 -7.61
CA GLU A 415 26.87 15.32 -6.77
C GLU A 415 27.96 14.43 -7.34
N TYR A 416 29.18 14.95 -7.43
CA TYR A 416 30.35 14.22 -7.92
C TYR A 416 31.45 14.21 -6.86
N HIS A 417 31.80 13.01 -6.41
CA HIS A 417 32.77 12.76 -5.35
C HIS A 417 34.09 12.29 -5.97
N VAL A 418 35.16 13.04 -5.70
CA VAL A 418 36.51 12.73 -6.17
C VAL A 418 37.41 12.42 -4.99
N LEU A 419 37.90 11.18 -4.91
CA LEU A 419 38.88 10.78 -3.90
C LEU A 419 40.25 11.39 -4.22
N CYS A 420 40.81 12.14 -3.29
CA CYS A 420 42.13 12.76 -3.40
C CYS A 420 43.03 12.33 -2.24
N THR A 421 44.28 11.99 -2.57
CA THR A 421 45.32 11.61 -1.60
C THR A 421 46.47 12.63 -1.53
N ALA A 422 46.32 13.74 -2.25
CA ALA A 422 47.22 14.89 -2.25
C ALA A 422 46.39 16.18 -2.28
N GLN A 423 46.96 17.27 -1.76
CA GLN A 423 46.35 18.61 -1.85
C GLN A 423 46.09 18.96 -3.32
N VAL A 424 44.90 19.50 -3.60
CA VAL A 424 44.53 19.93 -4.95
C VAL A 424 44.84 21.40 -5.11
N THR A 425 45.60 21.75 -6.15
CA THR A 425 46.02 23.13 -6.47
C THR A 425 45.48 23.62 -7.82
N GLY A 426 44.68 22.80 -8.49
CA GLY A 426 43.99 23.18 -9.71
C GLY A 426 42.82 22.27 -10.04
N VAL A 427 41.75 22.87 -10.57
CA VAL A 427 40.60 22.15 -11.13
C VAL A 427 40.41 22.59 -12.57
N SER A 428 40.60 21.70 -13.52
CA SER A 428 40.28 21.95 -14.93
C SER A 428 38.81 21.65 -15.19
N VAL A 429 38.14 22.51 -15.97
CA VAL A 429 36.72 22.38 -16.29
C VAL A 429 36.52 22.39 -17.80
N GLY A 430 35.83 21.35 -18.29
CA GLY A 430 35.42 21.27 -19.68
C GLY A 430 36.54 20.91 -20.65
N SER A 431 36.17 20.77 -21.92
CA SER A 431 37.06 20.41 -23.02
C SER A 431 36.41 20.82 -24.34
N VAL A 432 37.04 20.50 -25.46
CA VAL A 432 36.41 20.64 -26.79
C VAL A 432 35.12 19.83 -26.95
N ASN A 433 34.93 18.80 -26.11
CA ASN A 433 33.76 17.93 -26.08
C ASN A 433 32.81 18.23 -24.91
N CYS A 434 33.10 19.23 -24.08
CA CYS A 434 32.35 19.54 -22.87
C CYS A 434 32.31 21.04 -22.60
N SER A 435 31.14 21.66 -22.78
CA SER A 435 30.88 23.09 -22.54
C SER A 435 30.71 23.44 -21.05
N MET A 436 31.53 22.84 -20.18
CA MET A 436 31.47 23.09 -18.74
C MET A 436 32.14 24.40 -18.35
N VAL A 437 31.58 25.05 -17.33
CA VAL A 437 32.16 26.23 -16.70
C VAL A 437 32.23 26.03 -15.18
N GLY A 438 33.32 26.49 -14.57
CA GLY A 438 33.42 26.61 -13.11
C GLY A 438 32.69 27.87 -12.65
N ILE A 439 31.88 27.76 -11.60
CA ILE A 439 31.14 28.90 -11.03
C ILE A 439 31.78 29.37 -9.73
N ASN A 440 31.95 28.46 -8.76
CA ASN A 440 32.60 28.76 -7.49
C ASN A 440 33.44 27.56 -7.09
N ILE A 441 34.71 27.55 -7.49
CA ILE A 441 35.67 26.50 -7.17
C ILE A 441 36.87 27.18 -6.49
N PRO A 442 37.21 26.81 -5.24
CA PRO A 442 38.39 27.31 -4.57
C PRO A 442 39.68 27.06 -5.37
N GLU A 443 40.65 27.96 -5.24
CA GLU A 443 41.96 27.80 -5.89
C GLU A 443 42.72 26.59 -5.37
N THR A 444 42.55 26.25 -4.09
CA THR A 444 43.11 25.06 -3.45
C THR A 444 42.06 24.29 -2.66
N LEU A 445 42.23 22.96 -2.59
CA LEU A 445 41.43 22.09 -1.73
C LEU A 445 42.37 21.26 -0.85
N GLU A 446 42.25 21.49 0.45
CA GLU A 446 43.08 20.84 1.48
C GLU A 446 42.54 19.45 1.85
N LEU A 447 43.45 18.55 2.21
CA LEU A 447 43.10 17.28 2.81
C LEU A 447 42.56 17.49 4.23
N VAL A 448 41.43 16.86 4.56
CA VAL A 448 40.84 16.89 5.90
C VAL A 448 41.78 16.17 6.86
N GLY A 449 42.36 16.90 7.81
CA GLY A 449 43.30 16.34 8.79
C GLY A 449 44.60 15.77 8.18
N GLY A 450 44.90 16.06 6.91
CA GLY A 450 46.00 15.43 6.17
C GLY A 450 45.69 14.03 5.64
N ASN A 451 44.47 13.54 5.81
CA ASN A 451 44.03 12.20 5.38
C ASN A 451 43.46 12.21 3.96
N SER A 452 43.32 11.01 3.36
CA SER A 452 42.62 10.86 2.08
C SER A 452 41.22 11.46 2.19
N THR A 453 40.85 12.28 1.21
CA THR A 453 39.67 13.16 1.30
C THR A 453 38.84 13.05 0.03
N TYR A 454 37.52 12.96 0.16
CA TYR A 454 36.61 13.22 -0.94
C TYR A 454 36.34 14.71 -1.05
N HIS A 455 36.67 15.29 -2.21
CA HIS A 455 36.18 16.61 -2.60
C HIS A 455 34.90 16.43 -3.42
N VAL A 456 33.84 17.13 -3.00
CA VAL A 456 32.51 17.00 -3.61
C VAL A 456 32.18 18.24 -4.43
N PHE A 457 31.74 18.00 -5.66
CA PHE A 457 31.29 19.04 -6.58
C PHE A 457 29.81 18.85 -6.91
N VAL A 458 29.05 19.94 -6.92
CA VAL A 458 27.72 19.96 -7.54
C VAL A 458 27.90 20.21 -9.02
N ILE A 459 27.41 19.28 -9.84
CA ILE A 459 27.39 19.40 -11.29
C ILE A 459 25.96 19.69 -11.73
N ARG A 460 25.76 20.77 -12.47
CA ARG A 460 24.45 21.13 -13.06
C ARG A 460 24.52 21.08 -14.56
N ALA A 461 23.43 20.68 -15.19
CA ALA A 461 23.27 20.74 -16.64
C ALA A 461 22.00 21.52 -16.99
N LEU A 462 22.13 22.49 -17.89
CA LEU A 462 21.01 23.24 -18.46
C LEU A 462 21.13 23.29 -19.98
N TYR A 463 19.98 23.39 -20.65
CA TYR A 463 19.93 23.62 -22.09
C TYR A 463 20.58 24.96 -22.45
N LYS A 464 21.46 24.95 -23.45
CA LYS A 464 22.02 26.15 -24.05
C LYS A 464 22.28 25.90 -25.53
N SER A 465 21.50 26.55 -26.38
CA SER A 465 21.71 26.52 -27.84
C SER A 465 23.14 26.93 -28.20
N GLY A 466 23.78 26.14 -29.07
CA GLY A 466 25.15 26.37 -29.55
C GLY A 466 26.26 25.93 -28.60
N ALA A 467 25.94 25.40 -27.41
CA ALA A 467 26.89 24.67 -26.59
C ALA A 467 27.12 23.25 -27.13
N VAL A 468 28.17 22.56 -26.68
CA VAL A 468 28.40 21.16 -27.09
C VAL A 468 27.20 20.32 -26.66
N ASN A 469 26.61 19.58 -27.61
CA ASN A 469 25.37 18.82 -27.42
C ASN A 469 24.17 19.67 -26.94
N ASN A 470 24.18 20.98 -27.17
CA ASN A 470 23.21 21.96 -26.66
C ASN A 470 23.05 21.98 -25.13
N VAL A 471 24.08 21.54 -24.39
CA VAL A 471 24.06 21.52 -22.92
C VAL A 471 25.24 22.33 -22.38
N ARG A 472 24.96 23.20 -21.41
CA ARG A 472 25.99 23.83 -20.59
C ARG A 472 26.06 23.14 -19.24
N TYR A 473 27.23 22.61 -18.91
CA TYR A 473 27.50 22.10 -17.57
C TYR A 473 28.06 23.21 -16.68
N GLN A 474 27.76 23.15 -15.40
CA GLN A 474 28.28 24.05 -14.39
C GLN A 474 28.82 23.24 -13.21
N ALA A 475 30.00 23.58 -12.73
CA ALA A 475 30.60 22.97 -11.55
C ALA A 475 30.74 23.99 -10.42
N ASN A 476 30.28 23.58 -9.23
CA ASN A 476 30.45 24.30 -7.98
C ASN A 476 31.09 23.36 -6.96
N TYR A 477 32.08 23.85 -6.23
CA TYR A 477 32.56 23.12 -5.06
C TYR A 477 31.49 23.13 -3.96
N ALA A 478 31.27 21.98 -3.32
CA ALA A 478 30.26 21.79 -2.28
C ALA A 478 30.92 21.73 -0.90
N TYR A 479 31.62 20.63 -0.62
CA TYR A 479 32.26 20.35 0.65
C TYR A 479 33.33 19.26 0.49
N SER A 480 34.02 18.98 1.58
CA SER A 480 35.00 17.89 1.68
C SER A 480 34.76 17.05 2.92
N TYR A 481 35.07 15.76 2.83
CA TYR A 481 35.02 14.85 3.97
C TYR A 481 36.12 13.78 3.88
N GLU A 482 36.57 13.28 5.03
CA GLU A 482 37.57 12.22 5.10
C GLU A 482 37.04 10.91 4.48
N ALA A 483 37.90 10.18 3.77
CA ALA A 483 37.55 9.08 2.89
C ALA A 483 37.14 7.76 3.55
#